data_AF-A0A2G5P936-F1
#
_entry.id   AF-A0A2G5P936-F1
#
_cell.length_a   1.000
_cell.length_b   1.000
_cell.length_c   1.000
_cell.angle_alpha   90.00
_cell.angle_beta   90.00
_cell.angle_gamma   90.00
#
_symmetry.space_group_name_H-M   'P 1'
#
loop_
_entity.id
_entity.type
_entity.pdbx_description
1 polymer ?
#
loop_
_entity_poly.entity_id
_entity_poly.type
_entity_poly.pdbx_seq_one_letter_code
_entity_poly.pdbx_strand_id
1 'polypeptide(L)'
;MTDEKVRAWVSEGHVCVRGIQRYLGYTDGNRFTLVQARTLAGMLWRDGDEKGAAVVNAAADELEAVDPLAEVRQRGGDVFVPKGWVGIVLELHAALVAVDPSIQYRQIKEKFGELRVYHSSDATEARELIRAAEAKSLATCESCGNAGVMHRSEHGWYRTLCPSCAGEHEQGYTVVKQR
;
A
#
# COMPACT_ATOMS: atom_id res chain seq x y z
N MET A 1 27.14 21.40 1.94
CA MET A 1 25.77 20.84 1.98
C MET A 1 25.39 20.58 0.54
N THR A 2 25.56 19.34 0.07
CA THR A 2 25.25 18.97 -1.31
C THR A 2 23.75 19.06 -1.53
N ASP A 3 23.35 19.82 -2.54
CA ASP A 3 21.97 19.94 -3.03
C ASP A 3 21.53 18.56 -3.56
N GLU A 4 21.01 17.71 -2.66
CA GLU A 4 20.55 16.38 -3.02
C GLU A 4 19.25 16.51 -3.82
N LYS A 5 19.40 16.44 -5.15
CA LYS A 5 18.28 16.59 -6.10
C LYS A 5 17.21 15.55 -5.81
N VAL A 6 15.95 15.99 -5.74
CA VAL A 6 14.78 15.11 -5.63
C VAL A 6 14.77 14.11 -6.77
N ARG A 7 14.56 12.83 -6.45
CA ARG A 7 14.42 11.71 -7.40
C ARG A 7 13.18 10.91 -7.06
N ALA A 8 12.43 10.47 -8.07
CA ALA A 8 11.28 9.61 -7.89
C ALA A 8 11.29 8.45 -8.90
N TRP A 9 10.75 7.30 -8.51
CA TRP A 9 10.57 6.12 -9.35
C TRP A 9 9.42 5.26 -8.85
N VAL A 10 8.86 4.40 -9.71
CA VAL A 10 7.83 3.43 -9.30
C VAL A 10 8.47 2.15 -8.80
N SER A 11 8.02 1.64 -7.67
CA SER A 11 8.46 0.35 -7.13
C SER A 11 7.38 -0.26 -6.24
N GLU A 12 7.09 -1.55 -6.45
CA GLU A 12 6.13 -2.33 -5.64
C GLU A 12 4.76 -1.64 -5.45
N GLY A 13 4.24 -0.99 -6.50
CA GLY A 13 2.95 -0.30 -6.48
C GLY A 13 2.95 1.06 -5.76
N HIS A 14 4.12 1.64 -5.50
CA HIS A 14 4.28 2.92 -4.82
C HIS A 14 5.20 3.86 -5.63
N VAL A 15 5.01 5.17 -5.43
CA VAL A 15 5.99 6.18 -5.85
C VAL A 15 7.03 6.30 -4.75
N CYS A 16 8.26 5.90 -5.04
CA CYS A 16 9.39 6.05 -4.13
C CYS A 16 10.06 7.39 -4.40
N VAL A 17 10.29 8.21 -3.37
CA VAL A 17 10.95 9.53 -3.52
C VAL A 17 12.12 9.67 -2.55
N ARG A 18 13.26 10.16 -3.07
CA ARG A 18 14.47 10.56 -2.33
C ARG A 18 14.80 12.03 -2.53
N GLY A 19 15.65 12.59 -1.68
CA GLY A 19 16.06 13.99 -1.69
C GLY A 19 15.04 14.93 -1.05
N ILE A 20 14.10 14.39 -0.25
CA ILE A 20 13.01 15.17 0.38
C ILE A 20 13.18 15.36 1.89
N GLN A 21 14.34 15.03 2.45
CA GLN A 21 14.62 15.20 3.88
C GLN A 21 14.39 16.63 4.37
N ARG A 22 14.68 17.63 3.52
CA ARG A 22 14.42 19.05 3.83
C ARG A 22 12.95 19.42 4.00
N TYR A 23 12.03 18.57 3.52
CA TYR A 23 10.58 18.80 3.53
C TYR A 23 9.84 17.97 4.58
N LEU A 24 10.18 16.69 4.73
CA LEU A 24 9.46 15.75 5.62
C LEU A 24 10.22 15.39 6.89
N GLY A 25 11.46 15.87 7.08
CA GLY A 25 12.16 15.90 8.37
C GLY A 25 12.61 14.57 8.98
N TYR A 26 12.16 13.40 8.51
CA TYR A 26 12.38 12.13 9.24
C TYR A 26 13.01 10.98 8.45
N THR A 27 12.95 10.93 7.10
CA THR A 27 13.48 9.81 6.30
C THR A 27 13.82 10.21 4.85
N ASP A 28 14.90 9.64 4.30
CA ASP A 28 15.17 9.65 2.86
C ASP A 28 14.73 8.30 2.25
N GLY A 29 13.89 8.32 1.22
CA GLY A 29 13.32 7.11 0.61
C GLY A 29 11.91 6.75 1.09
N ASN A 30 10.98 7.69 1.02
CA ASN A 30 9.58 7.44 1.38
C ASN A 30 8.81 6.81 0.22
N ARG A 31 7.91 5.89 0.57
CA ARG A 31 6.96 5.26 -0.35
C ARG A 31 5.63 6.00 -0.24
N PHE A 32 5.18 6.55 -1.35
CA PHE A 32 3.94 7.33 -1.45
C PHE A 32 2.91 6.59 -2.29
N THR A 33 1.64 6.70 -1.91
CA THR A 33 0.53 6.39 -2.82
C THR A 33 0.47 7.40 -3.96
N LEU A 34 -0.32 7.12 -4.99
CA LEU A 34 -0.60 8.09 -6.06
C LEU A 34 -1.04 9.45 -5.49
N VAL A 35 -2.04 9.46 -4.60
CA VAL A 35 -2.58 10.68 -3.97
C VAL A 35 -1.53 11.41 -3.12
N GLN A 36 -0.77 10.68 -2.31
CA GLN A 36 0.28 11.29 -1.49
C GLN A 36 1.42 11.84 -2.35
N ALA A 37 1.78 11.17 -3.45
CA ALA A 37 2.79 11.64 -4.40
C ALA A 37 2.34 12.94 -5.09
N ARG A 38 1.07 13.02 -5.53
CA ARG A 38 0.48 14.27 -6.06
C ARG A 38 0.48 15.39 -5.02
N THR A 39 0.15 15.06 -3.78
CA THR A 39 0.17 16.01 -2.66
C THR A 39 1.58 16.55 -2.41
N LEU A 40 2.59 15.66 -2.39
CA LEU A 40 4.00 16.02 -2.27
C LEU A 40 4.45 16.88 -3.45
N ALA A 41 4.11 16.53 -4.68
CA ALA A 41 4.45 17.33 -5.86
C ALA A 41 3.88 18.75 -5.76
N GLY A 42 2.65 18.91 -5.27
CA GLY A 42 2.04 20.21 -4.99
C GLY A 42 2.71 20.98 -3.85
N MET A 43 3.32 20.31 -2.87
CA MET A 43 4.17 20.95 -1.86
C MET A 43 5.48 21.45 -2.47
N LEU A 44 6.20 20.57 -3.18
CA LEU A 44 7.47 20.90 -3.84
C LEU A 44 7.35 22.10 -4.79
N TRP A 45 6.27 22.14 -5.57
CA TRP A 45 6.00 23.25 -6.48
C TRP A 45 5.78 24.57 -5.73
N ARG A 46 5.02 24.56 -4.63
CA ARG A 46 4.79 25.76 -3.79
C ARG A 46 6.08 26.27 -3.13
N ASP A 47 7.01 25.37 -2.85
CA ASP A 47 8.31 25.70 -2.28
C ASP A 47 9.37 26.07 -3.34
N GLY A 48 8.98 26.18 -4.62
CA GLY A 48 9.84 26.60 -5.72
C GLY A 48 10.71 25.49 -6.32
N ASP A 49 10.56 24.23 -5.88
CA ASP A 49 11.24 23.07 -6.46
C ASP A 49 10.41 22.45 -7.59
N GLU A 50 10.23 23.22 -8.66
CA GLU A 50 9.47 22.80 -9.84
C GLU A 50 10.03 21.52 -10.47
N LYS A 51 11.36 21.35 -10.44
CA LYS A 51 12.02 20.16 -10.99
C LYS A 51 11.72 18.92 -10.14
N GLY A 52 11.78 19.02 -8.82
CA GLY A 52 11.39 17.94 -7.92
C GLY A 52 9.91 17.59 -8.08
N ALA A 53 9.03 18.60 -8.16
CA ALA A 53 7.61 18.40 -8.40
C ALA A 53 7.34 17.64 -9.72
N ALA A 54 8.02 18.01 -10.80
CA ALA A 54 7.88 17.35 -12.10
C ALA A 54 8.30 15.88 -12.07
N VAL A 55 9.42 15.56 -11.40
CA VAL A 55 9.90 14.17 -11.27
C VAL A 55 8.94 13.32 -10.44
N VAL A 56 8.39 13.85 -9.34
CA VAL A 56 7.38 13.14 -8.54
C VAL A 56 6.09 12.94 -9.32
N ASN A 57 5.64 13.94 -10.10
CA ASN A 57 4.47 13.80 -10.96
C ASN A 57 4.67 12.77 -12.07
N ALA A 58 5.85 12.73 -12.70
CA ALA A 58 6.13 11.74 -13.74
C ALA A 58 6.10 10.30 -13.19
N ALA A 59 6.66 10.07 -12.00
CA ALA A 59 6.57 8.76 -11.34
C ALA A 59 5.13 8.44 -10.90
N ALA A 60 4.34 9.44 -10.52
CA ALA A 60 2.92 9.29 -10.23
C ALA A 60 2.12 8.91 -11.50
N ASP A 61 2.38 9.56 -12.64
CA ASP A 61 1.78 9.23 -13.94
C ASP A 61 2.14 7.80 -14.37
N GLU A 62 3.41 7.40 -14.20
CA GLU A 62 3.88 6.04 -14.47
C GLU A 62 3.16 5.02 -13.60
N LEU A 63 3.04 5.28 -12.29
CA LEU A 63 2.31 4.40 -11.37
C LEU A 63 0.84 4.30 -11.77
N GLU A 64 0.18 5.43 -12.03
CA GLU A 64 -1.23 5.49 -12.43
C GLU A 64 -1.51 4.71 -13.72
N ALA A 65 -0.60 4.79 -14.69
CA ALA A 65 -0.72 4.05 -15.96
C ALA A 65 -0.62 2.53 -15.79
N VAL A 66 0.01 2.04 -14.72
CA VAL A 66 0.18 0.60 -14.45
C VAL A 66 -0.51 0.14 -13.17
N ASP A 67 -1.31 1.00 -12.52
CA ASP A 67 -1.89 0.70 -11.22
C ASP A 67 -3.04 -0.31 -11.36
N PRO A 68 -2.84 -1.58 -10.94
CA PRO A 68 -3.91 -2.57 -11.01
C PRO A 68 -5.11 -2.18 -10.14
N LEU A 69 -4.92 -1.32 -9.13
CA LEU A 69 -5.96 -0.90 -8.19
C LEU A 69 -6.62 0.43 -8.58
N ALA A 70 -6.43 0.93 -9.81
CA ALA A 70 -6.98 2.21 -10.26
C ALA A 70 -8.49 2.33 -9.99
N GLU A 71 -9.30 1.32 -10.36
CA GLU A 71 -10.75 1.31 -10.12
C GLU A 71 -11.11 1.33 -8.63
N VAL A 72 -10.34 0.61 -7.81
CA VAL A 72 -10.50 0.60 -6.35
C VAL A 72 -10.26 2.00 -5.79
N ARG A 73 -9.19 2.68 -6.24
CA ARG A 73 -8.84 4.04 -5.81
C ARG A 73 -9.84 5.10 -6.27
N GLN A 74 -10.51 4.89 -7.40
CA GLN A 74 -11.59 5.78 -7.86
C GLN A 74 -12.80 5.79 -6.90
N ARG A 75 -12.95 4.78 -6.04
CA ARG A 75 -13.95 4.77 -4.96
C ARG A 75 -13.53 5.55 -3.71
N GLY A 76 -12.47 6.36 -3.81
CA GLY A 76 -11.97 7.23 -2.76
C GLY A 76 -11.09 6.53 -1.72
N GLY A 77 -10.60 7.33 -0.77
CA GLY A 77 -9.79 6.87 0.36
C GLY A 77 -8.35 6.48 0.01
N ASP A 78 -7.59 6.14 1.05
CA ASP A 78 -6.19 5.71 0.92
C ASP A 78 -6.09 4.19 0.76
N VAL A 79 -5.48 3.72 -0.33
CA VAL A 79 -5.20 2.29 -0.56
C VAL A 79 -3.68 2.03 -0.48
N PHE A 80 -3.23 1.36 0.58
CA PHE A 80 -1.83 1.02 0.86
C PHE A 80 -1.72 -0.47 1.18
N VAL A 81 -1.63 -1.30 0.14
CA VAL A 81 -1.60 -2.75 0.28
C VAL A 81 -0.32 -3.35 -0.30
N PRO A 82 0.24 -4.39 0.34
CA PRO A 82 1.37 -5.12 -0.20
C PRO A 82 1.06 -5.75 -1.56
N LYS A 83 2.08 -5.84 -2.42
CA LYS A 83 1.93 -6.33 -3.81
C LYS A 83 1.31 -7.73 -3.89
N GLY A 84 1.64 -8.62 -2.94
CA GLY A 84 1.09 -9.98 -2.88
C GLY A 84 -0.40 -10.05 -2.59
N TRP A 85 -1.02 -8.97 -2.12
CA TRP A 85 -2.45 -8.91 -1.80
C TRP A 85 -3.28 -8.14 -2.82
N VAL A 86 -2.68 -7.60 -3.88
CA VAL A 86 -3.41 -6.90 -4.95
C VAL A 86 -4.55 -7.75 -5.50
N GLY A 87 -4.31 -9.05 -5.75
CA GLY A 87 -5.36 -9.96 -6.23
C GLY A 87 -6.53 -10.11 -5.25
N ILE A 88 -6.26 -10.18 -3.94
CA ILE A 88 -7.30 -10.25 -2.90
C ILE A 88 -8.18 -9.00 -2.93
N VAL A 89 -7.55 -7.83 -3.05
CA VAL A 89 -8.26 -6.54 -3.07
C VAL A 89 -9.09 -6.38 -4.34
N LEU A 90 -8.62 -6.85 -5.49
CA LEU A 90 -9.38 -6.83 -6.74
C LEU A 90 -10.61 -7.73 -6.69
N GLU A 91 -10.44 -8.97 -6.23
CA GLU A 91 -11.55 -9.91 -6.05
C GLU A 91 -12.59 -9.35 -5.07
N LEU A 92 -12.13 -8.80 -3.94
CA LEU A 92 -12.98 -8.16 -2.95
C LEU A 92 -13.73 -6.95 -3.55
N HIS A 93 -13.03 -6.08 -4.29
CA HIS A 93 -13.64 -4.91 -4.90
C HIS A 93 -14.78 -5.29 -5.85
N ALA A 94 -14.55 -6.26 -6.75
CA ALA A 94 -15.56 -6.74 -7.67
C ALA A 94 -16.80 -7.29 -6.93
N ALA A 95 -16.59 -8.09 -5.88
CA ALA A 95 -17.68 -8.62 -5.07
C ALA A 95 -18.45 -7.51 -4.31
N LEU A 96 -17.74 -6.52 -3.76
CA LEU A 96 -18.34 -5.40 -3.04
C LEU A 96 -19.18 -4.51 -3.96
N VAL A 97 -18.68 -4.19 -5.16
CA VAL A 97 -19.43 -3.37 -6.15
C VAL A 97 -20.70 -4.08 -6.62
N ALA A 98 -20.69 -5.42 -6.70
CA ALA A 98 -21.89 -6.18 -7.05
C ALA A 98 -22.98 -6.11 -5.96
N VAL A 99 -22.58 -6.02 -4.68
CA VAL A 99 -23.51 -5.92 -3.54
C VAL A 99 -23.96 -4.47 -3.31
N ASP A 100 -23.02 -3.53 -3.35
CA ASP A 100 -23.25 -2.10 -3.16
C ASP A 100 -22.49 -1.30 -4.23
N PRO A 101 -23.15 -0.97 -5.35
CA PRO A 101 -22.53 -0.21 -6.43
C PRO A 101 -22.06 1.20 -6.03
N SER A 102 -22.56 1.72 -4.91
CA SER A 102 -22.26 3.05 -4.39
C SER A 102 -21.12 3.08 -3.36
N ILE A 103 -20.58 1.90 -2.99
CA ILE A 103 -19.57 1.77 -1.96
C ILE A 103 -18.39 2.71 -2.19
N GLN A 104 -17.98 3.39 -1.11
CA GLN A 104 -16.79 4.23 -1.05
C GLN A 104 -15.82 3.64 -0.03
N TYR A 105 -14.52 3.69 -0.34
CA TYR A 105 -13.48 3.33 0.60
C TYR A 105 -13.01 4.58 1.35
N ARG A 106 -12.78 4.41 2.65
CA ARG A 106 -12.06 5.40 3.47
C ARG A 106 -10.58 5.03 3.53
N GLN A 107 -10.29 3.76 3.72
CA GLN A 107 -8.93 3.24 3.74
C GLN A 107 -8.91 1.73 3.47
N ILE A 108 -7.94 1.27 2.69
CA ILE A 108 -7.58 -0.13 2.53
C ILE A 108 -6.09 -0.25 2.86
N LYS A 109 -5.74 -1.04 3.88
CA LYS A 109 -4.33 -1.13 4.31
C LYS A 109 -3.95 -2.47 4.87
N GLU A 110 -2.65 -2.74 4.91
CA GLU A 110 -2.10 -3.72 5.85
C GLU A 110 -2.06 -3.14 7.27
N LYS A 111 -2.42 -3.97 8.25
CA LYS A 111 -2.22 -3.69 9.66
C LYS A 111 -2.05 -4.99 10.45
N PHE A 112 -0.89 -5.15 11.07
CA PHE A 112 -0.50 -6.32 11.87
C PHE A 112 -0.45 -7.63 11.08
N GLY A 113 0.03 -7.59 9.84
CA GLY A 113 0.11 -8.74 8.94
C GLY A 113 -1.25 -9.14 8.35
N GLU A 114 -2.25 -8.27 8.41
CA GLU A 114 -3.61 -8.53 7.94
C GLU A 114 -4.16 -7.35 7.11
N LEU A 115 -4.99 -7.65 6.12
CA LEU A 115 -5.75 -6.65 5.38
C LEU A 115 -6.79 -5.98 6.30
N ARG A 116 -7.00 -4.68 6.12
CA ARG A 116 -8.08 -3.91 6.75
C ARG A 116 -8.78 -3.06 5.71
N VAL A 117 -10.11 -3.12 5.71
CA VAL A 117 -10.95 -2.37 4.78
C VAL A 117 -11.95 -1.52 5.55
N TYR A 118 -11.82 -0.20 5.44
CA TYR A 118 -12.73 0.77 6.01
C TYR A 118 -13.58 1.35 4.87
N HIS A 119 -14.90 1.21 4.95
CA HIS A 119 -15.83 1.52 3.87
C HIS A 119 -17.07 2.28 4.37
N SER A 120 -17.89 2.75 3.42
CA SER A 120 -19.16 3.43 3.68
C SER A 120 -20.38 2.52 3.73
N SER A 121 -20.32 1.33 3.12
CA SER A 121 -21.49 0.43 3.01
C SER A 121 -22.05 -0.03 4.35
N ASP A 122 -23.37 -0.10 4.47
CA ASP A 122 -24.08 -0.66 5.62
C ASP A 122 -24.55 -2.11 5.40
N ALA A 123 -24.37 -2.65 4.18
CA ALA A 123 -24.79 -3.99 3.81
C ALA A 123 -24.10 -5.07 4.66
N THR A 124 -24.85 -6.07 5.12
CA THR A 124 -24.30 -7.15 5.95
C THR A 124 -23.40 -8.07 5.12
N GLU A 125 -23.80 -8.34 3.89
CA GLU A 125 -23.05 -9.12 2.91
C GLU A 125 -21.68 -8.51 2.63
N ALA A 126 -21.58 -7.17 2.57
CA ALA A 126 -20.30 -6.48 2.42
C ALA A 126 -19.35 -6.76 3.59
N ARG A 127 -19.87 -6.83 4.82
CA ARG A 127 -19.06 -7.16 6.01
C ARG A 127 -18.54 -8.59 5.96
N GLU A 128 -19.34 -9.55 5.50
CA GLU A 128 -18.91 -10.95 5.34
C GLU A 128 -17.86 -11.11 4.24
N LEU A 129 -18.02 -10.43 3.10
CA LEU A 129 -17.01 -10.41 2.04
C LEU A 129 -15.68 -9.85 2.53
N ILE A 130 -15.72 -8.77 3.30
CA ILE A 130 -14.51 -8.19 3.90
C ILE A 130 -13.88 -9.17 4.88
N ARG A 131 -14.65 -9.78 5.79
CA ARG A 131 -14.12 -10.80 6.73
C ARG A 131 -13.44 -11.96 6.00
N ALA A 132 -14.02 -12.43 4.89
CA ALA A 132 -13.41 -13.48 4.07
C ALA A 132 -12.08 -13.02 3.45
N ALA A 133 -11.99 -11.79 2.96
CA ALA A 133 -10.76 -11.23 2.40
C ALA A 133 -9.68 -10.98 3.49
N GLU A 134 -10.07 -10.52 4.67
CA GLU A 134 -9.20 -10.40 5.84
C GLU A 134 -8.62 -11.78 6.22
N ALA A 135 -9.46 -12.80 6.33
CA ALA A 135 -9.01 -14.17 6.58
C ALA A 135 -8.09 -14.72 5.48
N LYS A 136 -8.39 -14.43 4.20
CA LYS A 136 -7.54 -14.83 3.06
C LYS A 136 -6.16 -14.15 3.14
N SER A 137 -6.10 -12.89 3.57
CA SER A 137 -4.83 -12.17 3.72
C SER A 137 -3.91 -12.79 4.77
N LEU A 138 -4.45 -13.34 5.86
CA LEU A 138 -3.70 -14.04 6.91
C LEU A 138 -3.06 -15.36 6.46
N ALA A 139 -3.53 -15.90 5.32
CA ALA A 139 -3.01 -17.13 4.71
C ALA A 139 -2.21 -16.86 3.42
N THR A 140 -2.01 -15.59 3.05
CA THR A 140 -1.39 -15.19 1.79
C THR A 140 -0.17 -14.33 2.06
N CYS A 141 0.98 -14.69 1.49
CA CYS A 141 2.21 -13.92 1.58
C CYS A 141 2.00 -12.52 0.99
N GLU A 142 2.19 -11.50 1.82
CA GLU A 142 2.01 -10.10 1.44
C GLU A 142 3.07 -9.63 0.42
N SER A 143 4.21 -10.32 0.33
CA SER A 143 5.25 -10.02 -0.65
C SER A 143 4.94 -10.64 -2.01
N CYS A 144 4.67 -11.95 -2.09
CA CYS A 144 4.61 -12.63 -3.40
C CYS A 144 3.23 -13.20 -3.78
N GLY A 145 2.25 -13.18 -2.87
CA GLY A 145 0.90 -13.71 -3.11
C GLY A 145 0.76 -15.23 -3.01
N ASN A 146 1.86 -15.97 -2.78
CA ASN A 146 1.80 -17.41 -2.48
C ASN A 146 1.25 -17.68 -1.08
N ALA A 147 0.98 -18.94 -0.75
CA ALA A 147 0.60 -19.33 0.61
C ALA A 147 1.62 -18.83 1.65
N GLY A 148 1.12 -18.18 2.69
CA GLY A 148 1.92 -17.58 3.75
C GLY A 148 1.31 -17.80 5.13
N VAL A 149 2.09 -17.52 6.16
CA VAL A 149 1.63 -17.53 7.54
C VAL A 149 2.12 -16.28 8.26
N MET A 150 1.47 -15.92 9.35
CA MET A 150 1.87 -14.78 10.14
C MET A 150 3.23 -15.01 10.80
N HIS A 151 4.10 -14.03 10.65
CA HIS A 151 5.39 -13.95 11.31
C HIS A 151 5.46 -12.69 12.16
N ARG A 152 6.36 -12.71 13.14
CA ARG A 152 6.72 -11.58 13.98
C ARG A 152 8.24 -11.41 13.98
N SER A 153 8.70 -10.18 13.80
CA SER A 153 10.12 -9.84 13.97
C SER A 153 10.46 -9.68 15.45
N GLU A 154 11.76 -9.65 15.76
CA GLU A 154 12.24 -9.40 17.12
C GLU A 154 11.76 -8.05 17.70
N HIS A 155 11.57 -7.05 16.85
CA HIS A 155 11.08 -5.72 17.22
C HIS A 155 9.56 -5.61 17.28
N GLY A 156 8.82 -6.71 17.10
CA GLY A 156 7.38 -6.76 17.27
C GLY A 156 6.55 -6.38 16.05
N TRP A 157 7.16 -6.27 14.87
CA TRP A 157 6.44 -6.08 13.61
C TRP A 157 5.82 -7.39 13.14
N TYR A 158 4.59 -7.32 12.63
CA TYR A 158 3.87 -8.47 12.10
C TYR A 158 3.78 -8.38 10.59
N ARG A 159 3.98 -9.52 9.92
CA ARG A 159 3.85 -9.66 8.47
C ARG A 159 3.33 -11.05 8.15
N THR A 160 2.52 -11.22 7.11
CA THR A 160 2.15 -12.56 6.63
C THR A 160 3.03 -12.92 5.44
N LEU A 161 3.90 -13.91 5.60
CA LEU A 161 4.96 -14.23 4.65
C LEU A 161 5.03 -15.73 4.38
N CYS A 162 5.47 -16.10 3.18
CA CYS A 162 5.92 -17.46 2.90
C CYS A 162 7.36 -17.66 3.42
N PRO A 163 7.84 -18.91 3.57
CA PRO A 163 9.20 -19.16 4.08
C PRO A 163 10.31 -18.47 3.28
N SER A 164 10.17 -18.43 1.95
CA SER A 164 11.16 -17.78 1.06
C SER A 164 11.26 -16.28 1.36
N CYS A 165 10.15 -15.56 1.31
CA CYS A 165 10.15 -14.11 1.56
C CYS A 165 10.49 -13.79 3.01
N ALA A 166 10.12 -14.63 3.98
CA ALA A 166 10.54 -14.46 5.38
C ALA A 166 12.07 -14.52 5.53
N GLY A 167 12.73 -15.44 4.80
CA GLY A 167 14.19 -15.58 4.81
C GLY A 167 14.95 -14.44 4.11
N GLU A 168 14.31 -13.71 3.20
CA GLU A 168 14.89 -12.53 2.54
C GLU A 168 14.95 -11.30 3.44
N HIS A 169 14.19 -11.28 4.55
CA HIS A 169 14.12 -10.15 5.45
C HIS A 169 15.18 -10.22 6.56
N GLU A 170 16.04 -9.21 6.61
CA GLU A 170 17.09 -9.04 7.64
C GLU A 170 16.52 -8.92 9.07
N GLN A 171 15.22 -8.62 9.24
CA GLN A 171 14.59 -8.42 10.55
C GLN A 171 14.24 -9.72 11.31
N GLY A 172 14.67 -10.90 10.83
CA GLY A 172 14.56 -12.16 11.58
C GLY A 172 13.12 -12.59 11.89
N TYR A 173 12.26 -12.64 10.87
CA TYR A 173 10.85 -13.01 11.05
C TYR A 173 10.69 -14.47 11.48
N THR A 174 9.95 -14.69 12.56
CA THR A 174 9.62 -16.03 13.08
C THR A 174 8.11 -16.27 13.09
N VAL A 175 7.67 -17.50 12.84
CA VAL A 175 6.24 -17.84 12.75
C VAL A 175 5.52 -17.59 14.07
N VAL A 176 4.39 -16.88 14.02
CA VAL A 176 3.49 -16.71 15.16
C VAL A 176 2.62 -17.96 15.29
N LYS A 177 2.70 -18.64 16.43
CA LYS A 177 1.76 -19.72 16.73
C LYS A 177 0.38 -19.12 16.94
N GLN A 178 -0.56 -19.41 16.04
CA GLN A 178 -1.96 -19.07 16.23
C GLN A 178 -2.49 -19.85 17.45
N ARG A 179 -3.23 -19.15 18.31
CA ARG A 179 -3.78 -19.67 19.57
C ARG A 179 -5.05 -20.48 19.34
#